data_AF-A0A433QVX8-F1
#
_entry.id   AF-A0A433QVX8-F1
#
_cell.length_a   1.000
_cell.length_b   1.000
_cell.length_c   1.000
_cell.angle_alpha   90.00
_cell.angle_beta   90.00
_cell.angle_gamma   90.00
#
_symmetry.space_group_name_H-M   'P 1'
#
loop_
_entity.id
_entity.type
_entity.pdbx_description
1 polymer ?
#
loop_
_entity_poly.entity_id
_entity_poly.type
_entity_poly.pdbx_seq_one_letter_code
_entity_poly.pdbx_strand_id
1 'polypeptide(L)'
;MSWARMVLQVELSRHLAPRRTPRHCRSNRSLPSTTFLTPHNRLETRILLTYTSLLPSPHTGVRDAISRLTERDTDCWECGWAVGSPLPHADLSTFAQFSIANVAVCGIAVLKMRKTKGQLVDGFIGAGVKRVSTEFASEPKVGRPLLLHSSPFGLVTPLVLSNMVSRGIVSNIVAVVREPHGIDKTSVALMVTDVRVLPGMEGASCFYYDGANGGEFAGMAMVPIRRKDGDPVDLALIIPARTILSAVEPFLSFSSSVSPSPPAVRIAATDRDAALARTRSAVVLIAVNNTWASGVIVSEDGYILTSAHIFYEFLEEESPGSPRARLKDWVRVRVRIGDCWFYTGNLDFVSLTQWDVALLRLSGPGFEEERRREGGLPFVELPGEEIEFNTSPGLPLLALGHGVFGPRSDTACTMTSGVVSKVVRHRDQPVMVVSSTKVHRGCSGGVLVDAAQPERVIGLISSNARTQDGVTITEVNFAIPTNQLAPIAEFLRTRDRNTLLPLEVLDTEIEDIWFLRTAPPQFPRKEGAKILRSKL
;
A
#
# COMPACT_ATOMS: atom_id res chain seq x y z
N MET A 1 16.02 32.24 -12.43
CA MET A 1 14.74 32.06 -11.73
C MET A 1 13.66 32.80 -12.51
N SER A 2 12.73 32.08 -13.13
CA SER A 2 11.57 32.68 -13.80
C SER A 2 10.40 32.72 -12.82
N TRP A 3 9.77 33.88 -12.67
CA TRP A 3 8.61 34.10 -11.80
C TRP A 3 7.34 34.13 -12.65
N ALA A 4 6.50 33.11 -12.54
CA ALA A 4 5.16 33.13 -13.10
C ALA A 4 4.15 33.44 -11.98
N ARG A 5 3.32 34.46 -12.17
CA ARG A 5 2.31 34.90 -11.20
C ARG A 5 0.95 34.42 -11.68
N MET A 6 0.29 33.56 -10.91
CA MET A 6 -1.05 33.07 -11.23
C MET A 6 -1.99 33.32 -10.04
N VAL A 7 -3.17 33.86 -10.30
CA VAL A 7 -4.20 34.14 -9.29
C VAL A 7 -5.32 33.12 -9.49
N LEU A 8 -5.56 32.25 -8.50
CA LEU A 8 -6.68 31.32 -8.49
C LEU A 8 -7.72 31.79 -7.46
N GLN A 9 -9.00 31.74 -7.83
CA GLN A 9 -10.12 32.14 -6.97
C GLN A 9 -10.74 30.87 -6.36
N VAL A 10 -10.76 30.77 -5.02
CA VAL A 10 -11.35 29.62 -4.31
C VAL A 10 -12.49 30.13 -3.43
N GLU A 11 -13.68 29.55 -3.58
CA GLU A 11 -14.89 29.89 -2.82
C GLU A 11 -15.02 28.94 -1.61
N LEU A 12 -14.97 29.47 -0.38
CA LEU A 12 -15.15 28.69 0.85
C LEU A 12 -16.54 28.97 1.43
N SER A 13 -17.43 27.98 1.40
CA SER A 13 -18.77 28.05 1.99
C SER A 13 -18.73 27.74 3.48
N ARG A 14 -19.12 28.69 4.35
CA ARG A 14 -19.39 28.43 5.77
C ARG A 14 -20.87 28.10 5.97
N HIS A 15 -21.17 26.95 6.56
CA HIS A 15 -22.43 26.76 7.28
C HIS A 15 -22.21 27.07 8.76
N LEU A 16 -22.70 28.23 9.21
CA LEU A 16 -22.79 28.55 10.62
C LEU A 16 -24.03 27.85 11.19
N ALA A 17 -23.86 26.99 12.20
CA ALA A 17 -24.97 26.49 12.99
C ALA A 17 -25.71 27.68 13.66
N PRO A 18 -27.05 27.67 13.74
CA PRO A 18 -27.79 28.78 14.33
C PRO A 18 -27.52 28.85 15.84
N ARG A 19 -27.07 30.02 16.30
CA ARG A 19 -26.97 30.35 17.74
C ARG A 19 -28.37 30.25 18.35
N ARG A 20 -28.54 29.39 19.37
CA ARG A 20 -29.72 29.40 20.25
C ARG A 20 -29.74 30.72 21.04
N THR A 21 -30.75 31.55 20.81
CA THR A 21 -31.09 32.67 21.71
C THR A 21 -32.11 32.20 22.77
N PRO A 22 -32.06 32.72 24.00
CA PRO A 22 -33.03 32.35 25.04
C PRO A 22 -34.40 32.98 24.76
N ARG A 23 -35.46 32.22 25.07
CA ARG A 23 -36.86 32.64 24.97
C ARG A 23 -37.16 33.80 25.93
N HIS A 24 -37.82 34.85 25.43
CA HIS A 24 -38.80 35.60 26.21
C HIS A 24 -39.97 36.05 25.33
N CYS A 25 -41.17 35.65 25.74
CA CYS A 25 -42.45 36.10 25.20
C CYS A 25 -42.76 37.54 25.66
N ARG A 26 -43.25 38.40 24.75
CA ARG A 26 -44.49 39.19 24.95
C ARG A 26 -44.91 39.93 23.66
N SER A 27 -46.22 40.05 23.56
CA SER A 27 -47.09 40.51 22.46
C SER A 27 -47.09 42.01 22.18
N ASN A 28 -47.18 42.43 20.90
CA ASN A 28 -48.35 43.09 20.27
C ASN A 28 -48.02 43.82 18.95
N ARG A 29 -48.92 43.63 17.96
CA ARG A 29 -49.35 44.46 16.81
C ARG A 29 -48.35 45.43 16.13
N SER A 30 -48.10 45.19 14.83
CA SER A 30 -48.65 45.92 13.66
C SER A 30 -47.71 45.80 12.44
N LEU A 31 -48.24 45.40 11.28
CA LEU A 31 -47.58 45.43 9.96
C LEU A 31 -47.18 46.88 9.59
N PRO A 32 -46.06 47.08 8.85
CA PRO A 32 -46.21 47.20 7.40
C PRO A 32 -45.06 46.63 6.53
N SER A 33 -45.43 46.36 5.27
CA SER A 33 -44.64 46.47 4.04
C SER A 33 -43.35 45.65 3.86
N THR A 34 -43.45 44.72 2.91
CA THR A 34 -42.42 44.22 1.98
C THR A 34 -41.09 44.97 2.01
N THR A 35 -40.07 44.34 2.60
CA THR A 35 -38.66 44.66 2.35
C THR A 35 -38.00 43.37 1.87
N PHE A 36 -37.45 43.40 0.65
CA PHE A 36 -36.66 42.31 0.08
C PHE A 36 -35.54 41.93 1.05
N LEU A 37 -35.53 40.67 1.49
CA LEU A 37 -34.39 40.10 2.21
C LEU A 37 -33.22 40.01 1.23
N THR A 38 -32.24 40.87 1.46
CA THR A 38 -30.94 40.86 0.79
C THR A 38 -30.25 39.51 1.00
N PRO A 39 -29.55 38.97 -0.02
CA PRO A 39 -28.83 37.71 0.14
C PRO A 39 -27.74 37.87 1.19
N HIS A 40 -27.72 36.96 2.16
CA HIS A 40 -26.71 36.88 3.21
C HIS A 40 -25.30 37.03 2.62
N ASN A 41 -24.52 37.96 3.19
CA ASN A 41 -23.12 38.24 2.90
C ASN A 41 -22.29 36.97 2.64
N ARG A 42 -22.07 36.62 1.37
CA ARG A 42 -20.98 35.72 0.98
C ARG A 42 -19.68 36.47 1.23
N LEU A 43 -18.92 36.04 2.24
CA LEU A 43 -17.55 36.52 2.46
C LEU A 43 -16.64 35.88 1.40
N GLU A 44 -16.56 36.52 0.23
CA GLU A 44 -15.53 36.19 -0.76
C GLU A 44 -14.15 36.47 -0.17
N THR A 45 -13.42 35.42 0.17
CA THR A 45 -12.05 35.55 0.68
C THR A 45 -11.09 35.34 -0.49
N ARG A 46 -10.60 36.42 -1.11
CA ARG A 46 -9.56 36.32 -2.15
C ARG A 46 -8.23 35.92 -1.54
N ILE A 47 -7.80 34.68 -1.74
CA ILE A 47 -6.46 34.21 -1.36
C ILE A 47 -5.50 34.58 -2.49
N LEU A 48 -4.55 35.47 -2.22
CA LEU A 48 -3.50 35.80 -3.18
C LEU A 48 -2.47 34.66 -3.17
N LEU A 49 -2.47 33.84 -4.22
CA LEU A 49 -1.47 32.81 -4.44
C LEU A 49 -0.17 33.43 -4.94
N THR A 50 0.94 33.12 -4.27
CA THR A 50 2.29 33.37 -4.79
C THR A 50 2.88 32.01 -5.10
N TYR A 51 3.13 31.74 -6.38
CA TYR A 51 3.74 30.49 -6.83
C TYR A 51 5.26 30.65 -6.87
N THR A 52 5.96 29.69 -6.29
CA THR A 52 7.41 29.54 -6.43
C THR A 52 7.68 28.09 -6.79
N SER A 53 8.19 27.86 -8.00
CA SER A 53 8.57 26.52 -8.42
C SER A 53 9.94 26.19 -7.85
N LEU A 54 9.99 25.13 -7.05
CA LEU A 54 11.24 24.49 -6.69
C LEU A 54 11.61 23.54 -7.82
N LEU A 55 12.70 23.84 -8.51
CA LEU A 55 13.44 22.86 -9.28
C LEU A 55 14.45 22.22 -8.32
N PRO A 56 14.15 21.10 -7.65
CA PRO A 56 15.24 20.27 -7.17
C PRO A 56 16.09 19.87 -8.39
N SER A 57 17.38 19.62 -8.14
CA SER A 57 18.28 19.01 -9.11
C SER A 57 17.55 17.89 -9.89
N PRO A 58 17.69 17.80 -11.22
CA PRO A 58 16.97 16.84 -12.07
C PRO A 58 17.22 15.36 -11.71
N HIS A 59 18.14 15.07 -10.78
CA HIS A 59 18.57 13.71 -10.43
C HIS A 59 18.29 13.28 -8.99
N THR A 60 17.56 14.07 -8.18
CA THR A 60 17.32 13.71 -6.76
C THR A 60 15.93 14.19 -6.28
N GLY A 61 14.95 13.30 -6.15
CA GLY A 61 13.66 13.64 -5.51
C GLY A 61 12.47 12.78 -5.91
N VAL A 62 11.25 13.29 -5.64
CA VAL A 62 9.98 12.59 -5.91
C VAL A 62 9.83 12.15 -7.37
N ARG A 63 10.29 12.98 -8.32
CA ARG A 63 10.16 12.66 -9.75
C ARG A 63 11.01 11.46 -10.16
N ASP A 64 12.27 11.46 -9.76
CA ASP A 64 13.19 10.33 -10.01
C ASP A 64 12.67 9.05 -9.36
N ALA A 65 12.16 9.14 -8.13
CA ALA A 65 11.57 8.00 -7.43
C ALA A 65 10.41 7.37 -8.22
N ILE A 66 9.50 8.19 -8.76
CA ILE A 66 8.41 7.70 -9.63
C ILE A 66 8.96 7.10 -10.91
N SER A 67 9.90 7.77 -11.58
CA SER A 67 10.52 7.24 -12.82
C SER A 67 11.23 5.90 -12.61
N ARG A 68 11.83 5.64 -11.45
CA ARG A 68 12.43 4.34 -11.11
C ARG A 68 11.38 3.30 -10.77
N LEU A 69 10.35 3.66 -9.99
CA LEU A 69 9.23 2.76 -9.67
C LEU A 69 8.52 2.26 -10.94
N THR A 70 8.33 3.14 -11.92
CA THR A 70 7.68 2.80 -13.19
C THR A 70 8.65 2.27 -14.24
N GLU A 71 9.94 2.15 -13.93
CA GLU A 71 11.00 1.78 -14.87
C GLU A 71 11.04 2.66 -16.15
N ARG A 72 10.45 3.85 -16.07
CA ARG A 72 10.19 4.76 -17.21
C ARG A 72 9.33 4.13 -18.32
N ASP A 73 8.59 3.08 -17.98
CA ASP A 73 7.69 2.39 -18.89
C ASP A 73 6.36 3.14 -18.97
N THR A 74 6.26 4.00 -20.00
CA THR A 74 5.06 4.79 -20.28
C THR A 74 3.95 3.98 -20.96
N ASP A 75 4.24 2.75 -21.39
CA ASP A 75 3.27 1.85 -22.04
C ASP A 75 2.49 1.08 -20.99
N CYS A 76 3.09 0.81 -19.83
CA CYS A 76 2.46 0.13 -18.71
C CYS A 76 2.01 1.06 -17.58
N TRP A 77 2.58 2.27 -17.46
CA TRP A 77 2.29 3.18 -16.35
C TRP A 77 1.76 4.54 -16.78
N GLU A 78 0.99 5.14 -15.90
CA GLU A 78 0.57 6.55 -15.94
C GLU A 78 0.62 7.16 -14.52
N CYS A 79 0.71 8.49 -14.43
CA CYS A 79 0.69 9.20 -13.16
C CYS A 79 -0.47 10.18 -13.13
N GLY A 80 -1.37 10.03 -12.16
CA GLY A 80 -2.64 10.74 -12.11
C GLY A 80 -3.84 9.82 -12.31
N TRP A 81 -4.98 10.45 -12.57
CA TRP A 81 -6.22 9.77 -12.86
C TRP A 81 -6.33 9.45 -14.35
N ALA A 82 -7.34 8.66 -14.74
CA ALA A 82 -7.38 8.04 -16.07
C ALA A 82 -7.29 9.08 -17.19
N VAL A 83 -6.50 8.78 -18.22
CA VAL A 83 -6.42 9.59 -19.44
C VAL A 83 -7.81 9.77 -20.05
N GLY A 84 -8.20 11.02 -20.32
CA GLY A 84 -9.54 11.39 -20.79
C GLY A 84 -10.52 11.83 -19.69
N SER A 85 -10.13 11.69 -18.41
CA SER A 85 -10.83 12.38 -17.32
C SER A 85 -10.36 13.84 -17.22
N PRO A 86 -11.21 14.78 -16.74
CA PRO A 86 -10.82 16.17 -16.50
C PRO A 86 -9.90 16.34 -15.27
N LEU A 87 -9.41 15.22 -14.71
CA LEU A 87 -8.65 15.18 -13.47
C LEU A 87 -7.13 15.26 -13.76
N PRO A 88 -6.30 15.64 -12.76
CA PRO A 88 -4.87 15.77 -12.96
C PRO A 88 -4.19 14.49 -13.49
N HIS A 89 -3.37 14.64 -14.53
CA HIS A 89 -2.59 13.60 -15.18
C HIS A 89 -1.24 14.16 -15.64
N ALA A 90 -0.17 13.37 -15.56
CA ALA A 90 1.15 13.70 -16.11
C ALA A 90 1.60 12.72 -17.17
N ASP A 91 2.33 13.28 -18.12
CA ASP A 91 3.04 12.53 -19.14
C ASP A 91 4.38 12.04 -18.58
N LEU A 92 4.49 10.71 -18.40
CA LEU A 92 5.70 10.08 -17.90
C LEU A 92 6.89 10.22 -18.87
N SER A 93 6.66 10.45 -20.17
CA SER A 93 7.74 10.58 -21.17
C SER A 93 8.53 11.88 -21.02
N THR A 94 7.90 12.94 -20.52
CA THR A 94 8.49 14.25 -20.26
C THR A 94 8.83 14.47 -18.78
N PHE A 95 8.69 13.44 -17.95
CA PHE A 95 8.76 13.55 -16.48
C PHE A 95 10.16 13.85 -15.94
N ALA A 96 11.20 13.50 -16.71
CA ALA A 96 12.60 13.84 -16.42
C ALA A 96 12.93 15.32 -16.66
N GLN A 97 12.02 16.08 -17.28
CA GLN A 97 12.20 17.50 -17.58
C GLN A 97 11.16 18.35 -16.86
N PHE A 98 11.49 19.60 -16.58
CA PHE A 98 10.49 20.53 -16.06
C PHE A 98 9.50 20.91 -17.15
N SER A 99 8.22 20.64 -16.89
CA SER A 99 7.10 21.07 -17.72
C SER A 99 5.97 21.55 -16.81
N ILE A 100 5.28 22.62 -17.20
CA ILE A 100 4.09 23.12 -16.46
C ILE A 100 2.98 22.06 -16.41
N ALA A 101 2.90 21.20 -17.43
CA ALA A 101 2.01 20.04 -17.45
C ALA A 101 2.36 19.03 -16.35
N ASN A 102 3.64 18.93 -15.96
CA ASN A 102 4.15 18.00 -14.94
C ASN A 102 4.33 18.67 -13.55
N VAL A 103 4.00 19.96 -13.41
CA VAL A 103 3.96 20.66 -12.10
C VAL A 103 2.80 20.13 -11.25
N ALA A 104 1.72 19.66 -11.88
CA ALA A 104 0.52 19.17 -11.21
C ALA A 104 0.75 17.92 -10.33
N VAL A 105 1.89 17.24 -10.46
CA VAL A 105 2.13 15.94 -9.81
C VAL A 105 2.94 16.04 -8.52
N CYS A 106 3.94 16.91 -8.48
CA CYS A 106 4.83 17.06 -7.32
C CYS A 106 5.08 18.53 -6.94
N GLY A 107 4.25 19.45 -7.44
CA GLY A 107 4.30 20.85 -7.06
C GLY A 107 3.76 21.07 -5.64
N ILE A 108 4.42 21.95 -4.88
CA ILE A 108 3.95 22.38 -3.55
C ILE A 108 3.53 23.84 -3.66
N ALA A 109 2.32 24.14 -3.20
CA ALA A 109 1.82 25.51 -3.08
C ALA A 109 1.76 25.92 -1.61
N VAL A 110 2.42 27.03 -1.26
CA VAL A 110 2.39 27.59 0.10
C VAL A 110 1.42 28.76 0.13
N LEU A 111 0.33 28.61 0.89
CA LEU A 111 -0.74 29.61 0.98
C LEU A 111 -0.60 30.45 2.25
N LYS A 112 -0.50 31.76 2.11
CA LYS A 112 -0.58 32.68 3.25
C LYS A 112 -2.03 33.12 3.46
N MET A 113 -2.63 32.68 4.57
CA MET A 113 -3.94 33.19 4.98
C MET A 113 -3.86 34.70 5.24
N ARG A 114 -4.80 35.47 4.67
CA ARG A 114 -4.96 36.89 4.97
C ARG A 114 -6.05 37.07 6.02
N LYS A 115 -5.79 37.89 7.04
CA LYS A 115 -6.79 38.24 8.05
C LYS A 115 -7.82 39.18 7.40
N THR A 116 -9.03 38.69 7.16
CA THR A 116 -10.15 39.53 6.70
C THR A 116 -10.78 40.22 7.91
N LYS A 117 -11.04 41.53 7.84
CA LYS A 117 -11.70 42.29 8.92
C LYS A 117 -12.99 41.57 9.36
N GLY A 118 -13.11 41.24 10.64
CA GLY A 118 -14.31 40.64 11.23
C GLY A 118 -14.31 39.11 11.38
N GLN A 119 -13.29 38.38 10.91
CA GLN A 119 -13.15 36.94 11.20
C GLN A 119 -12.27 36.70 12.43
N LEU A 120 -12.82 36.02 13.44
CA LEU A 120 -12.06 35.42 14.55
C LEU A 120 -11.20 34.27 14.00
N VAL A 121 -10.01 34.59 13.51
CA VAL A 121 -8.95 33.60 13.22
C VAL A 121 -8.10 33.33 14.48
N ASP A 122 -8.25 34.19 15.50
CA ASP A 122 -7.42 34.19 16.72
C ASP A 122 -7.66 32.97 17.63
N GLY A 123 -8.64 32.10 17.31
CA GLY A 123 -8.87 30.82 18.02
C GLY A 123 -8.39 29.56 17.29
N PHE A 124 -7.98 29.65 16.00
CA PHE A 124 -7.54 28.49 15.20
C PHE A 124 -6.02 28.38 15.07
N ILE A 125 -5.31 29.50 15.18
CA ILE A 125 -3.86 29.51 15.23
C ILE A 125 -3.49 29.24 16.68
N GLY A 126 -3.37 27.97 17.04
CA GLY A 126 -2.71 27.59 18.28
C GLY A 126 -1.35 28.29 18.32
N ALA A 127 -1.14 29.13 19.33
CA ALA A 127 0.17 29.70 19.62
C ALA A 127 1.15 28.53 19.83
N GLY A 128 2.00 28.21 18.85
CA GLY A 128 2.85 27.02 19.01
C GLY A 128 3.89 26.74 17.93
N VAL A 129 3.60 26.87 16.64
CA VAL A 129 4.59 26.50 15.62
C VAL A 129 5.52 27.68 15.33
N LYS A 130 6.53 27.86 16.17
CA LYS A 130 7.57 28.90 16.00
C LYS A 130 8.62 28.52 14.94
N ARG A 131 8.65 27.28 14.46
CA ARG A 131 9.68 26.77 13.55
C ARG A 131 9.16 25.65 12.65
N VAL A 132 9.52 25.71 11.38
CA VAL A 132 9.38 24.63 10.40
C VAL A 132 10.79 24.14 10.14
N SER A 133 11.12 22.91 10.55
CA SER A 133 12.45 22.34 10.33
C SER A 133 12.38 20.84 10.12
N THR A 134 13.28 20.35 9.28
CA THR A 134 13.43 18.91 8.99
C THR A 134 13.81 18.08 10.21
N GLU A 135 14.37 18.70 11.25
CA GLU A 135 14.70 18.08 12.55
C GLU A 135 13.47 17.48 13.26
N PHE A 136 12.28 18.01 12.99
CA PHE A 136 11.03 17.54 13.60
C PHE A 136 10.30 16.46 12.80
N ALA A 137 10.86 16.02 11.67
CA ALA A 137 10.25 14.99 10.84
C ALA A 137 10.86 13.61 11.12
N SER A 138 10.04 12.70 11.62
CA SER A 138 10.35 11.29 11.77
C SER A 138 10.67 10.64 10.44
N GLU A 139 11.57 9.68 10.51
CA GLU A 139 11.87 8.80 9.40
C GLU A 139 10.69 7.85 9.12
N PRO A 140 10.31 7.69 7.84
CA PRO A 140 9.37 6.66 7.43
C PRO A 140 9.87 5.26 7.74
N LYS A 141 8.97 4.41 8.25
CA LYS A 141 9.22 2.98 8.46
C LYS A 141 8.06 2.18 7.88
N VAL A 142 8.37 1.17 7.07
CA VAL A 142 7.35 0.27 6.51
C VAL A 142 6.59 -0.41 7.65
N GLY A 143 5.27 -0.45 7.53
CA GLY A 143 4.34 -0.94 8.55
C GLY A 143 3.89 0.05 9.59
N ARG A 144 4.48 1.24 9.61
CA ARG A 144 4.01 2.29 10.50
C ARG A 144 2.58 2.68 10.10
N PRO A 145 1.61 2.68 11.03
CA PRO A 145 0.24 3.06 10.71
C PRO A 145 0.13 4.52 10.28
N LEU A 146 -0.76 4.77 9.33
CA LEU A 146 -1.05 6.08 8.76
C LEU A 146 -2.52 6.45 8.93
N LEU A 147 -2.76 7.73 9.15
CA LEU A 147 -4.07 8.36 9.15
C LEU A 147 -4.05 9.53 8.15
N LEU A 148 -4.97 9.53 7.20
CA LEU A 148 -5.08 10.54 6.15
C LEU A 148 -6.37 11.34 6.36
N HIS A 149 -6.23 12.66 6.49
CA HIS A 149 -7.35 13.60 6.61
C HIS A 149 -7.58 14.32 5.29
N SER A 150 -8.76 14.17 4.70
CA SER A 150 -9.01 14.61 3.33
C SER A 150 -10.46 15.04 3.08
N SER A 151 -10.73 15.51 1.86
CA SER A 151 -12.06 15.89 1.40
C SER A 151 -12.31 15.38 -0.04
N PRO A 152 -12.41 14.06 -0.27
CA PRO A 152 -12.61 13.50 -1.61
C PRO A 152 -13.84 14.10 -2.28
N PHE A 153 -13.75 14.40 -3.57
CA PHE A 153 -14.83 15.04 -4.33
C PHE A 153 -15.47 16.24 -3.60
N GLY A 154 -14.68 17.01 -2.83
CA GLY A 154 -15.19 18.04 -1.93
C GLY A 154 -15.98 19.15 -2.61
N LEU A 155 -15.86 19.31 -3.93
CA LEU A 155 -16.67 20.23 -4.73
C LEU A 155 -18.05 19.68 -5.12
N VAL A 156 -18.23 18.35 -5.09
CA VAL A 156 -19.50 17.68 -5.47
C VAL A 156 -20.50 17.75 -4.33
N THR A 157 -20.09 17.34 -3.12
CA THR A 157 -20.94 17.44 -1.92
C THR A 157 -20.10 17.66 -0.66
N PRO A 158 -19.65 18.90 -0.40
CA PRO A 158 -18.75 19.19 0.71
C PRO A 158 -19.32 18.77 2.07
N LEU A 159 -20.64 18.84 2.25
CA LEU A 159 -21.29 18.45 3.50
C LEU A 159 -21.07 16.97 3.87
N VAL A 160 -21.05 16.09 2.86
CA VAL A 160 -20.96 14.64 3.07
C VAL A 160 -19.51 14.17 2.99
N LEU A 161 -18.70 14.78 2.12
CA LEU A 161 -17.38 14.24 1.77
C LEU A 161 -16.20 15.05 2.32
N SER A 162 -16.42 16.15 3.06
CA SER A 162 -15.32 16.87 3.71
C SER A 162 -14.91 16.21 5.04
N ASN A 163 -13.63 16.35 5.40
CA ASN A 163 -13.06 15.83 6.65
C ASN A 163 -13.18 14.31 6.81
N MET A 164 -13.07 13.59 5.68
CA MET A 164 -12.96 12.14 5.71
C MET A 164 -11.62 11.71 6.31
N VAL A 165 -11.65 10.58 7.00
CA VAL A 165 -10.49 9.96 7.62
C VAL A 165 -10.31 8.58 7.01
N SER A 166 -9.17 8.37 6.36
CA SER A 166 -8.76 7.08 5.84
C SER A 166 -7.57 6.54 6.63
N ARG A 167 -7.49 5.23 6.82
CA ARG A 167 -6.40 4.57 7.56
C ARG A 167 -5.69 3.54 6.67
N GLY A 168 -4.42 3.30 6.97
CA GLY A 168 -3.58 2.29 6.35
C GLY A 168 -2.21 2.24 7.02
N ILE A 169 -1.20 1.83 6.27
CA ILE A 169 0.20 1.76 6.70
C ILE A 169 1.14 2.32 5.62
N VAL A 170 2.38 2.58 6.00
CA VAL A 170 3.48 2.73 5.04
C VAL A 170 3.75 1.36 4.42
N SER A 171 3.37 1.16 3.17
CA SER A 171 3.48 -0.13 2.47
C SER A 171 4.86 -0.40 1.90
N ASN A 172 5.50 0.64 1.39
CA ASN A 172 6.86 0.58 0.90
C ASN A 172 7.49 1.98 0.93
N ILE A 173 8.81 2.03 0.78
CA ILE A 173 9.60 3.25 0.84
C ILE A 173 10.52 3.27 -0.37
N VAL A 174 10.57 4.42 -1.06
CA VAL A 174 11.53 4.64 -2.15
C VAL A 174 12.59 5.60 -1.66
N ALA A 175 13.81 5.10 -1.54
CA ALA A 175 14.97 5.88 -1.15
C ALA A 175 15.43 6.83 -2.27
N VAL A 176 16.12 7.91 -1.91
CA VAL A 176 16.77 8.85 -2.82
C VAL A 176 18.01 8.18 -3.41
N VAL A 177 18.28 8.38 -4.69
CA VAL A 177 19.56 8.02 -5.31
C VAL A 177 20.46 9.27 -5.34
N ARG A 178 21.72 9.14 -4.93
CA ARG A 178 22.72 10.21 -4.96
C ARG A 178 23.91 9.77 -5.78
N GLU A 179 23.93 10.09 -7.06
CA GLU A 179 25.09 9.79 -7.91
C GLU A 179 26.36 10.52 -7.43
N PRO A 180 27.55 9.90 -7.46
CA PRO A 180 27.87 8.51 -7.87
C PRO A 180 27.71 7.46 -6.76
N HIS A 181 27.17 7.84 -5.59
CA HIS A 181 27.14 7.03 -4.36
C HIS A 181 26.00 6.00 -4.31
N GLY A 182 25.17 5.89 -5.35
CA GLY A 182 24.07 4.94 -5.42
C GLY A 182 22.87 5.32 -4.52
N ILE A 183 22.17 4.32 -3.99
CA ILE A 183 20.95 4.51 -3.20
C ILE A 183 21.28 4.94 -1.77
N ASP A 184 20.83 6.14 -1.41
CA ASP A 184 20.87 6.65 -0.05
C ASP A 184 19.66 6.12 0.74
N LYS A 185 19.82 4.94 1.35
CA LYS A 185 18.78 4.29 2.17
C LYS A 185 18.34 5.11 3.39
N THR A 186 19.05 6.19 3.74
CA THR A 186 18.71 7.09 4.86
C THR A 186 17.78 8.23 4.44
N SER A 187 17.74 8.56 3.14
CA SER A 187 16.90 9.61 2.60
C SER A 187 15.71 9.02 1.86
N VAL A 188 14.50 9.26 2.35
CA VAL A 188 13.27 8.78 1.69
C VAL A 188 12.72 9.83 0.72
N ALA A 189 12.54 9.45 -0.54
CA ALA A 189 11.93 10.29 -1.56
C ALA A 189 10.39 10.20 -1.55
N LEU A 190 9.86 9.00 -1.34
CA LEU A 190 8.45 8.68 -1.52
C LEU A 190 8.01 7.52 -0.61
N MET A 191 6.79 7.60 -0.09
CA MET A 191 6.13 6.47 0.57
C MET A 191 5.02 5.92 -0.32
N VAL A 192 5.00 4.60 -0.49
CA VAL A 192 3.85 3.86 -1.04
C VAL A 192 2.95 3.47 0.13
N THR A 193 1.63 3.58 -0.02
CA THR A 193 0.67 3.26 1.04
C THR A 193 -0.54 2.49 0.52
N ASP A 194 -1.13 1.68 1.38
CA ASP A 194 -2.41 1.01 1.15
C ASP A 194 -3.62 1.89 1.53
N VAL A 195 -3.40 3.09 2.06
CA VAL A 195 -4.48 4.08 2.29
C VAL A 195 -5.20 4.34 0.97
N ARG A 196 -6.54 4.30 1.00
CA ARG A 196 -7.35 4.64 -0.18
C ARG A 196 -7.29 6.16 -0.44
N VAL A 197 -6.72 6.52 -1.59
CA VAL A 197 -6.70 7.90 -2.11
C VAL A 197 -7.69 7.98 -3.26
N LEU A 198 -8.58 8.97 -3.19
CA LEU A 198 -9.65 9.22 -4.17
C LEU A 198 -9.46 10.60 -4.80
N PRO A 199 -10.09 10.88 -5.95
CA PRO A 199 -10.05 12.21 -6.55
C PRO A 199 -10.49 13.32 -5.57
N GLY A 200 -9.73 14.40 -5.50
CA GLY A 200 -9.93 15.49 -4.54
C GLY A 200 -9.20 15.31 -3.21
N MET A 201 -8.47 14.22 -3.02
CA MET A 201 -7.60 13.99 -1.84
C MET A 201 -6.15 14.40 -2.07
N GLU A 202 -5.81 14.95 -3.24
CA GLU A 202 -4.47 15.43 -3.55
C GLU A 202 -4.10 16.59 -2.60
N GLY A 203 -2.93 16.50 -1.98
CA GLY A 203 -2.48 17.44 -0.96
C GLY A 203 -3.06 17.19 0.44
N ALA A 204 -3.85 16.13 0.64
CA ALA A 204 -4.34 15.74 1.96
C ALA A 204 -3.21 15.48 2.95
N SER A 205 -3.39 15.90 4.20
CA SER A 205 -2.38 15.71 5.25
C SER A 205 -2.43 14.29 5.81
N CYS A 206 -1.25 13.68 5.91
CA CYS A 206 -1.06 12.34 6.41
C CYS A 206 -0.25 12.38 7.71
N PHE A 207 -0.64 11.57 8.69
CA PHE A 207 -0.04 11.50 10.01
C PHE A 207 0.28 10.05 10.39
N TYR A 208 1.37 9.85 11.13
CA TYR A 208 1.66 8.56 11.75
C TYR A 208 0.74 8.33 12.94
N TYR A 209 0.04 7.20 12.98
CA TYR A 209 -0.96 6.92 14.01
C TYR A 209 -0.45 5.93 15.06
N ASP A 210 -0.50 6.30 16.34
CA ASP A 210 -0.07 5.46 17.47
C ASP A 210 -1.21 4.97 18.38
N GLY A 211 -2.47 5.30 18.05
CA GLY A 211 -3.65 4.81 18.77
C GLY A 211 -4.32 5.80 19.72
N ALA A 212 -3.57 6.69 20.38
CA ALA A 212 -4.09 7.48 21.49
C ALA A 212 -3.89 8.99 21.37
N ASN A 213 -2.86 9.44 20.62
CA ASN A 213 -2.56 10.85 20.46
C ASN A 213 -2.58 11.27 18.99
N GLY A 214 -2.82 12.56 18.76
CA GLY A 214 -2.67 13.16 17.43
C GLY A 214 -1.32 12.77 16.84
N GLY A 215 -1.36 12.20 15.63
CA GLY A 215 -0.18 11.67 14.98
C GLY A 215 0.84 12.73 14.59
N GLU A 216 2.09 12.34 14.48
CA GLU A 216 3.12 13.19 13.89
C GLU A 216 2.88 13.33 12.37
N PHE A 217 3.13 14.51 11.81
CA PHE A 217 2.97 14.75 10.38
C PHE A 217 3.92 13.86 9.56
N ALA A 218 3.34 12.92 8.83
CA ALA A 218 4.07 11.96 7.99
C ALA A 218 4.34 12.52 6.61
N GLY A 219 3.45 13.37 6.07
CA GLY A 219 3.58 13.92 4.73
C GLY A 219 2.26 14.33 4.10
N MET A 220 2.26 14.49 2.76
CA MET A 220 1.07 14.85 1.98
C MET A 220 0.78 13.82 0.91
N ALA A 221 -0.49 13.46 0.73
CA ALA A 221 -0.92 12.63 -0.38
C ALA A 221 -0.68 13.36 -1.70
N MET A 222 -0.19 12.63 -2.70
CA MET A 222 -0.10 13.10 -4.07
C MET A 222 -1.04 12.30 -4.97
N VAL A 223 -1.12 12.69 -6.24
CA VAL A 223 -1.83 11.88 -7.24
C VAL A 223 -1.26 10.45 -7.29
N PRO A 224 -2.09 9.43 -7.55
CA PRO A 224 -1.61 8.06 -7.60
C PRO A 224 -0.72 7.81 -8.83
N ILE A 225 0.01 6.70 -8.82
CA ILE A 225 0.51 6.09 -10.06
C ILE A 225 -0.38 4.91 -10.39
N ARG A 226 -0.73 4.78 -11.66
CA ARG A 226 -1.58 3.70 -12.15
C ARG A 226 -0.84 2.83 -13.13
N ARG A 227 -1.00 1.53 -12.96
CA ARG A 227 -0.64 0.53 -13.95
C ARG A 227 -1.81 0.31 -14.91
N LYS A 228 -1.58 0.36 -16.22
CA LYS A 228 -2.61 0.25 -17.28
C LYS A 228 -2.51 -1.01 -18.13
N ASP A 229 -1.43 -1.79 -18.01
CA ASP A 229 -1.31 -3.12 -18.61
C ASP A 229 -2.02 -4.17 -17.74
N GLY A 230 -3.08 -4.78 -18.28
CA GLY A 230 -3.89 -5.76 -17.56
C GLY A 230 -4.88 -5.12 -16.58
N ASP A 231 -4.98 -5.69 -15.37
CA ASP A 231 -5.88 -5.17 -14.32
C ASP A 231 -5.36 -3.81 -13.79
N PRO A 232 -6.14 -2.71 -13.89
CA PRO A 232 -5.68 -1.42 -13.43
C PRO A 232 -5.37 -1.44 -11.93
N VAL A 233 -4.14 -1.04 -11.56
CA VAL A 233 -3.72 -0.92 -10.16
C VAL A 233 -3.43 0.53 -9.83
N ASP A 234 -4.15 1.08 -8.85
CA ASP A 234 -3.92 2.41 -8.31
C ASP A 234 -3.03 2.33 -7.07
N LEU A 235 -1.84 2.90 -7.15
CA LEU A 235 -0.94 3.03 -6.01
C LEU A 235 -1.02 4.42 -5.42
N ALA A 236 -1.44 4.48 -4.15
CA ALA A 236 -1.43 5.70 -3.38
C ALA A 236 -0.02 6.03 -2.90
N LEU A 237 0.31 7.32 -3.02
CA LEU A 237 1.65 7.84 -2.74
C LEU A 237 1.56 9.01 -1.75
N ILE A 238 2.49 9.03 -0.78
CA ILE A 238 2.67 10.14 0.15
C ILE A 238 4.07 10.72 -0.04
N ILE A 239 4.16 12.04 -0.24
CA ILE A 239 5.41 12.77 -0.20
C ILE A 239 5.80 12.95 1.27
N PRO A 240 6.95 12.43 1.74
CA PRO A 240 7.35 12.49 3.14
C PRO A 240 7.48 13.91 3.67
N ALA A 241 7.17 14.10 4.96
CA ALA A 241 7.28 15.38 5.65
C ALA A 241 8.68 15.98 5.49
N ARG A 242 9.75 15.22 5.73
CA ARG A 242 11.14 15.68 5.55
C ARG A 242 11.39 16.26 4.15
N THR A 243 10.88 15.61 3.11
CA THR A 243 10.98 16.07 1.72
C THR A 243 10.26 17.40 1.50
N ILE A 244 9.04 17.54 2.06
CA ILE A 244 8.25 18.78 1.98
C ILE A 244 8.94 19.93 2.75
N LEU A 245 9.37 19.66 3.98
CA LEU A 245 9.98 20.67 4.84
C LEU A 245 11.32 21.15 4.26
N SER A 246 12.14 20.25 3.71
CA SER A 246 13.40 20.62 3.04
C SER A 246 13.17 21.56 1.86
N ALA A 247 12.06 21.38 1.14
CA ALA A 247 11.65 22.22 0.03
C ALA A 247 11.17 23.61 0.50
N VAL A 248 10.42 23.68 1.61
CA VAL A 248 9.73 24.90 2.05
C VAL A 248 10.54 25.75 3.05
N GLU A 249 11.41 25.13 3.86
CA GLU A 249 12.23 25.78 4.91
C GLU A 249 12.98 27.04 4.40
N PRO A 250 13.61 27.06 3.21
CA PRO A 250 14.30 28.25 2.70
C PRO A 250 13.41 29.48 2.46
N PHE A 251 12.09 29.29 2.30
CA PHE A 251 11.13 30.36 1.98
C PHE A 251 10.38 30.89 3.18
N LEU A 252 10.42 30.17 4.30
CA LEU A 252 9.78 30.61 5.53
C LEU A 252 10.77 31.45 6.32
N SER A 253 10.60 32.78 6.22
CA SER A 253 11.43 33.77 6.91
C SER A 253 11.26 33.64 8.42
N PHE A 254 12.04 32.79 9.08
CA PHE A 254 12.08 32.71 10.53
C PHE A 254 13.38 33.34 11.04
N SER A 255 13.27 34.35 11.90
CA SER A 255 14.40 34.80 12.70
C SER A 255 14.74 33.72 13.73
N SER A 256 15.94 33.16 13.63
CA SER A 256 16.45 32.11 14.50
C SER A 256 17.05 32.71 15.77
N SER A 257 16.41 32.47 16.93
CA SER A 257 17.11 32.42 18.21
C SER A 257 17.32 30.94 18.54
N VAL A 258 18.57 30.48 18.50
CA VAL A 258 18.94 29.10 18.76
C VAL A 258 18.69 28.77 20.23
N SER A 259 17.89 27.73 20.49
CA SER A 259 17.93 26.97 21.73
C SER A 259 17.97 25.50 21.35
N PRO A 260 18.93 24.70 21.84
CA PRO A 260 19.01 23.30 21.50
C PRO A 260 17.77 22.58 22.07
N SER A 261 17.03 21.90 21.21
CA SER A 261 15.97 20.98 21.64
C SER A 261 16.59 19.65 22.06
N PRO A 262 15.93 18.91 22.97
CA PRO A 262 16.37 17.56 23.33
C PRO A 262 16.38 16.66 22.08
N PRO A 263 17.27 15.65 22.05
CA PRO A 263 17.37 14.73 20.92
C PRO A 263 16.04 14.05 20.65
N ALA A 264 15.74 13.79 19.36
CA ALA A 264 14.63 12.94 18.96
C ALA A 264 14.72 11.63 19.75
N VAL A 265 13.69 11.31 20.51
CA VAL A 265 13.61 10.07 21.27
C VAL A 265 13.60 8.93 20.26
N ARG A 266 14.74 8.27 20.10
CA ARG A 266 14.82 7.01 19.36
C ARG A 266 14.05 5.98 20.17
N ILE A 267 12.80 5.75 19.80
CA ILE A 267 12.02 4.64 20.34
C ILE A 267 12.77 3.36 19.91
N ALA A 268 13.28 2.61 20.89
CA ALA A 268 13.93 1.33 20.63
C ALA A 268 12.98 0.43 19.84
N ALA A 269 13.52 -0.35 18.90
CA ALA A 269 12.73 -1.34 18.19
C ALA A 269 12.07 -2.28 19.20
N THR A 270 10.75 -2.41 19.11
CA THR A 270 10.01 -3.38 19.93
C THR A 270 10.30 -4.79 19.44
N ASP A 271 10.09 -5.81 20.29
CA ASP A 271 10.23 -7.22 19.87
C ASP A 271 9.36 -7.54 18.65
N ARG A 272 8.15 -6.96 18.58
CA ARG A 272 7.25 -7.03 17.43
C ARG A 272 7.89 -6.46 16.16
N ASP A 273 8.55 -5.31 16.26
CA ASP A 273 9.20 -4.68 15.11
C ASP A 273 10.39 -5.51 14.60
N ALA A 274 11.14 -6.13 15.52
CA ALA A 274 12.23 -7.04 15.17
C ALA A 274 11.69 -8.33 14.52
N ALA A 275 10.61 -8.91 15.06
CA ALA A 275 9.92 -10.05 14.47
C ALA A 275 9.43 -9.74 13.06
N LEU A 276 8.76 -8.60 12.87
CA LEU A 276 8.28 -8.17 11.56
C LEU A 276 9.44 -8.01 10.57
N ALA A 277 10.56 -7.44 11.00
CA ALA A 277 11.74 -7.30 10.15
C ALA A 277 12.31 -8.66 9.73
N ARG A 278 12.39 -9.64 10.65
CA ARG A 278 12.84 -11.00 10.33
C ARG A 278 11.91 -11.70 9.34
N THR A 279 10.60 -11.72 9.62
CA THR A 279 9.60 -12.33 8.75
C THR A 279 9.61 -11.69 7.36
N ARG A 280 9.69 -10.36 7.28
CA ARG A 280 9.75 -9.64 6.00
C ARG A 280 11.02 -9.95 5.22
N SER A 281 12.17 -10.11 5.88
CA SER A 281 13.43 -10.50 5.23
C SER A 281 13.40 -11.94 4.69
N ALA A 282 12.55 -12.81 5.23
CA ALA A 282 12.32 -14.15 4.69
C ALA A 282 11.45 -14.14 3.41
N VAL A 283 10.72 -13.05 3.12
CA VAL A 283 9.90 -12.92 1.92
C VAL A 283 10.72 -12.40 0.75
N VAL A 284 10.95 -13.26 -0.23
CA VAL A 284 11.88 -13.06 -1.35
C VAL A 284 11.16 -12.76 -2.65
N LEU A 285 11.87 -12.08 -3.55
CA LEU A 285 11.42 -11.88 -4.93
C LEU A 285 11.96 -13.01 -5.79
N ILE A 286 11.08 -13.72 -6.47
CA ILE A 286 11.43 -14.76 -7.44
C ILE A 286 11.21 -14.17 -8.82
N ALA A 287 12.24 -14.19 -9.68
CA ALA A 287 12.11 -13.88 -11.08
C ALA A 287 12.33 -15.13 -11.92
N VAL A 288 11.40 -15.42 -12.81
CA VAL A 288 11.43 -16.55 -13.75
C VAL A 288 11.39 -15.97 -15.15
N ASN A 289 12.53 -15.94 -15.83
CA ASN A 289 12.69 -15.24 -17.11
C ASN A 289 12.17 -13.79 -17.04
N ASN A 290 11.03 -13.51 -17.69
CA ASN A 290 10.38 -12.20 -17.78
C ASN A 290 9.20 -12.02 -16.81
N THR A 291 8.88 -13.02 -16.00
CA THR A 291 7.83 -12.95 -14.97
C THR A 291 8.45 -12.93 -13.57
N TRP A 292 7.64 -12.57 -12.58
CA TRP A 292 8.07 -12.58 -11.18
C TRP A 292 6.90 -12.89 -10.24
N ALA A 293 7.24 -13.38 -9.06
CA ALA A 293 6.32 -13.59 -7.94
C ALA A 293 7.07 -13.42 -6.62
N SER A 294 6.34 -13.66 -5.54
CA SER A 294 6.90 -13.72 -4.20
C SER A 294 7.24 -15.17 -3.85
N GLY A 295 8.17 -15.35 -2.92
CA GLY A 295 8.36 -16.60 -2.21
C GLY A 295 8.67 -16.32 -0.75
N VAL A 296 8.69 -17.36 0.06
CA VAL A 296 9.10 -17.28 1.46
C VAL A 296 10.15 -18.35 1.74
N ILE A 297 11.27 -17.96 2.33
CA ILE A 297 12.28 -18.89 2.83
C ILE A 297 11.68 -19.63 4.03
N VAL A 298 11.63 -20.96 3.95
CA VAL A 298 10.98 -21.83 4.96
C VAL A 298 11.96 -22.72 5.71
N SER A 299 13.25 -22.65 5.37
CA SER A 299 14.29 -23.36 6.09
C SER A 299 15.64 -22.66 6.03
N GLU A 300 16.48 -22.91 7.03
CA GLU A 300 17.83 -22.38 7.08
C GLU A 300 18.72 -22.87 5.92
N ASP A 301 18.45 -24.05 5.38
CA ASP A 301 19.21 -24.65 4.28
C ASP A 301 18.72 -24.23 2.88
N GLY A 302 17.92 -23.16 2.81
CA GLY A 302 17.62 -22.45 1.56
C GLY A 302 16.41 -22.96 0.79
N TYR A 303 15.46 -23.62 1.45
CA TYR A 303 14.18 -23.93 0.81
C TYR A 303 13.28 -22.70 0.76
N ILE A 304 12.64 -22.50 -0.39
CA ILE A 304 11.71 -21.40 -0.63
C ILE A 304 10.39 -21.98 -1.09
N LEU A 305 9.33 -21.65 -0.37
CA LEU A 305 7.95 -21.94 -0.75
C LEU A 305 7.39 -20.79 -1.60
N THR A 306 6.70 -21.13 -2.68
CA THR A 306 6.00 -20.18 -3.55
C THR A 306 4.77 -20.86 -4.18
N SER A 307 4.02 -20.13 -4.99
CA SER A 307 2.90 -20.70 -5.75
C SER A 307 3.39 -21.44 -6.99
N ALA A 308 2.77 -22.56 -7.35
CA ALA A 308 3.20 -23.38 -8.48
C ALA A 308 2.89 -22.75 -9.84
N HIS A 309 1.82 -21.94 -9.94
CA HIS A 309 1.38 -21.35 -11.20
C HIS A 309 2.39 -20.42 -11.87
N ILE A 310 3.37 -19.89 -11.14
CA ILE A 310 4.48 -19.16 -11.78
C ILE A 310 5.29 -20.05 -12.72
N PHE A 311 5.27 -21.37 -12.52
CA PHE A 311 6.05 -22.33 -13.29
C PHE A 311 5.27 -23.02 -14.41
N TYR A 312 3.95 -22.90 -14.51
CA TYR A 312 3.12 -23.73 -15.41
C TYR A 312 3.60 -23.73 -16.87
N GLU A 313 3.94 -22.56 -17.43
CA GLU A 313 4.42 -22.44 -18.82
C GLU A 313 5.88 -22.92 -19.02
N PHE A 314 6.60 -23.10 -17.91
CA PHE A 314 8.02 -23.41 -17.84
C PHE A 314 8.30 -24.87 -17.50
N LEU A 315 7.27 -25.65 -17.12
CA LEU A 315 7.38 -27.09 -16.88
C LEU A 315 7.53 -27.88 -18.18
N GLU A 316 8.32 -28.94 -18.15
CA GLU A 316 8.36 -29.94 -19.23
C GLU A 316 6.98 -30.61 -19.39
N GLU A 317 6.58 -30.90 -20.63
CA GLU A 317 5.25 -31.51 -20.93
C GLU A 317 5.09 -32.92 -20.37
N GLU A 318 6.19 -33.63 -20.09
CA GLU A 318 6.18 -34.96 -19.45
C GLU A 318 6.12 -34.89 -17.92
N SER A 319 6.21 -33.69 -17.36
CA SER A 319 6.28 -33.36 -15.94
C SER A 319 5.06 -32.66 -15.27
N PRO A 320 3.92 -32.35 -15.93
CA PRO A 320 2.83 -31.63 -15.25
C PRO A 320 2.31 -32.43 -14.06
N GLY A 321 2.39 -31.84 -12.86
CA GLY A 321 1.76 -32.40 -11.66
C GLY A 321 2.57 -33.51 -10.99
N SER A 322 3.83 -33.70 -11.40
CA SER A 322 4.71 -34.72 -10.81
C SER A 322 5.57 -34.13 -9.68
N PRO A 323 5.86 -34.90 -8.60
CA PRO A 323 6.90 -34.56 -7.61
C PRO A 323 8.29 -34.40 -8.22
N ARG A 324 8.48 -34.87 -9.46
CA ARG A 324 9.71 -34.73 -10.23
C ARG A 324 9.61 -33.67 -11.32
N ALA A 325 8.63 -32.77 -11.23
CA ALA A 325 8.41 -31.78 -12.27
C ALA A 325 9.68 -30.97 -12.54
N ARG A 326 10.12 -30.93 -13.79
CA ARG A 326 11.32 -30.21 -14.21
C ARG A 326 10.97 -28.97 -14.98
N LEU A 327 11.80 -27.95 -14.79
CA LEU A 327 11.79 -26.76 -15.62
C LEU A 327 12.52 -27.06 -16.93
N LYS A 328 12.01 -26.52 -18.04
CA LYS A 328 12.70 -26.55 -19.33
C LYS A 328 14.11 -25.94 -19.20
N ASP A 329 15.09 -26.49 -19.91
CA ASP A 329 16.52 -26.12 -19.79
C ASP A 329 16.85 -24.62 -19.99
N TRP A 330 16.03 -23.93 -20.78
CA TRP A 330 16.20 -22.50 -21.08
C TRP A 330 15.65 -21.58 -19.99
N VAL A 331 14.90 -22.13 -19.03
CA VAL A 331 14.31 -21.36 -17.94
C VAL A 331 15.41 -20.93 -16.98
N ARG A 332 15.37 -19.65 -16.61
CA ARG A 332 16.27 -19.06 -15.63
C ARG A 332 15.45 -18.58 -14.45
N VAL A 333 15.63 -19.22 -13.31
CA VAL A 333 15.07 -18.76 -12.03
C VAL A 333 16.17 -18.07 -11.25
N ARG A 334 15.84 -16.90 -10.72
CA ARG A 334 16.70 -16.18 -9.78
C ARG A 334 15.86 -15.67 -8.63
N VAL A 335 16.46 -15.67 -7.45
CA VAL A 335 15.83 -15.23 -6.20
C VAL A 335 16.64 -14.07 -5.65
N ARG A 336 15.96 -12.99 -5.25
CA ARG A 336 16.58 -11.87 -4.54
C ARG A 336 16.40 -12.04 -3.04
N ILE A 337 17.51 -12.12 -2.32
CA ILE A 337 17.58 -12.10 -0.85
C ILE A 337 18.36 -10.84 -0.47
N GLY A 338 17.72 -9.94 0.28
CA GLY A 338 18.28 -8.61 0.54
C GLY A 338 18.55 -7.87 -0.78
N ASP A 339 19.80 -7.45 -0.97
CA ASP A 339 20.25 -6.78 -2.19
C ASP A 339 20.93 -7.74 -3.19
N CYS A 340 21.01 -9.05 -2.88
CA CYS A 340 21.75 -10.05 -3.65
C CYS A 340 20.82 -10.95 -4.49
N TRP A 341 21.25 -11.27 -5.71
CA TRP A 341 20.56 -12.20 -6.60
C TRP A 341 21.28 -13.54 -6.66
N PHE A 342 20.53 -14.63 -6.48
CA PHE A 342 21.00 -16.00 -6.56
C PHE A 342 20.29 -16.73 -7.69
N TYR A 343 21.05 -17.41 -8.54
CA TYR A 343 20.46 -18.31 -9.53
C TYR A 343 20.11 -19.64 -8.89
N THR A 344 18.95 -20.20 -9.27
CA THR A 344 18.62 -21.58 -8.98
C THR A 344 17.93 -22.19 -10.19
N GLY A 345 18.16 -23.48 -10.43
CA GLY A 345 17.34 -24.28 -11.34
C GLY A 345 16.62 -25.41 -10.61
N ASN A 346 16.75 -25.46 -9.27
CA ASN A 346 16.32 -26.61 -8.50
C ASN A 346 14.90 -26.39 -7.98
N LEU A 347 13.94 -26.87 -8.78
CA LEU A 347 12.55 -27.04 -8.40
C LEU A 347 12.43 -28.43 -7.75
N ASP A 348 12.43 -28.48 -6.42
CA ASP A 348 12.49 -29.74 -5.66
C ASP A 348 11.11 -30.39 -5.52
N PHE A 349 10.04 -29.59 -5.59
CA PHE A 349 8.65 -30.05 -5.53
C PHE A 349 7.70 -29.08 -6.23
N VAL A 350 6.64 -29.63 -6.84
CA VAL A 350 5.50 -28.89 -7.40
C VAL A 350 4.22 -29.68 -7.12
N SER A 351 3.23 -28.99 -6.56
CA SER A 351 1.85 -29.44 -6.52
C SER A 351 1.01 -28.58 -7.47
N LEU A 352 0.42 -29.23 -8.48
CA LEU A 352 -0.53 -28.63 -9.42
C LEU A 352 -1.99 -28.85 -8.99
N THR A 353 -2.22 -29.28 -7.76
CA THR A 353 -3.57 -29.52 -7.23
C THR A 353 -4.22 -28.22 -6.76
N GLN A 354 -5.31 -28.31 -6.01
CA GLN A 354 -5.96 -27.17 -5.35
C GLN A 354 -5.02 -26.32 -4.48
N TRP A 355 -3.88 -26.87 -4.06
CA TRP A 355 -2.93 -26.17 -3.20
C TRP A 355 -1.95 -25.29 -3.98
N ASP A 356 -1.66 -25.57 -5.26
CA ASP A 356 -0.86 -24.69 -6.12
C ASP A 356 0.44 -24.18 -5.45
N VAL A 357 1.26 -25.11 -4.93
CA VAL A 357 2.51 -24.81 -4.20
C VAL A 357 3.73 -25.41 -4.87
N ALA A 358 4.86 -24.71 -4.79
CA ALA A 358 6.16 -25.18 -5.27
C ALA A 358 7.27 -24.91 -4.26
N LEU A 359 8.24 -25.82 -4.19
CA LEU A 359 9.46 -25.66 -3.39
C LEU A 359 10.67 -25.51 -4.31
N LEU A 360 11.33 -24.36 -4.19
CA LEU A 360 12.66 -24.14 -4.74
C LEU A 360 13.71 -24.46 -3.68
N ARG A 361 14.90 -24.85 -4.14
CA ARG A 361 16.09 -24.95 -3.29
C ARG A 361 17.20 -24.06 -3.81
N LEU A 362 17.69 -23.17 -2.97
CA LEU A 362 18.94 -22.45 -3.24
C LEU A 362 20.13 -23.35 -2.93
N SER A 363 21.11 -23.34 -3.82
CA SER A 363 22.36 -24.07 -3.64
C SER A 363 23.48 -23.40 -4.43
N GLY A 364 24.72 -23.67 -4.04
CA GLY A 364 25.92 -23.19 -4.73
C GLY A 364 26.84 -22.35 -3.85
N PRO A 365 28.11 -22.20 -4.26
CA PRO A 365 29.15 -21.63 -3.41
C PRO A 365 28.88 -20.17 -3.00
N GLY A 366 28.37 -19.34 -3.92
CA GLY A 366 28.08 -17.93 -3.62
C GLY A 366 26.93 -17.75 -2.63
N PHE A 367 25.92 -18.63 -2.67
CA PHE A 367 24.83 -18.63 -1.70
C PHE A 367 25.31 -19.08 -0.31
N GLU A 368 26.10 -20.16 -0.26
CA GLU A 368 26.64 -20.65 1.02
C GLU A 368 27.62 -19.67 1.68
N GLU A 369 28.37 -18.91 0.88
CA GLU A 369 29.22 -17.84 1.38
C GLU A 369 28.40 -16.70 1.98
N GLU A 370 27.38 -16.23 1.26
CA GLU A 370 26.46 -15.20 1.75
C GLU A 370 25.77 -15.63 3.04
N ARG A 371 25.20 -16.84 3.06
CA ARG A 371 24.54 -17.42 4.24
C ARG A 371 25.46 -17.43 5.45
N ARG A 372 26.73 -17.82 5.27
CA ARG A 372 27.74 -17.80 6.34
C ARG A 372 28.07 -16.38 6.79
N ARG A 373 28.17 -15.43 5.86
CA ARG A 373 28.45 -14.02 6.14
C ARG A 373 27.36 -13.37 6.98
N GLU A 374 26.10 -13.65 6.67
CA GLU A 374 24.93 -13.11 7.37
C GLU A 374 24.59 -13.90 8.66
N GLY A 375 25.34 -14.97 8.97
CA GLY A 375 25.14 -15.79 10.17
C GLY A 375 23.90 -16.70 10.11
N GLY A 376 23.37 -16.95 8.91
CA GLY A 376 22.14 -17.72 8.68
C GLY A 376 21.24 -17.05 7.64
N LEU A 377 20.12 -17.69 7.34
CA LEU A 377 19.06 -17.09 6.51
C LEU A 377 17.89 -16.67 7.39
N PRO A 378 17.22 -15.54 7.11
CA PRO A 378 15.90 -15.31 7.65
C PRO A 378 14.95 -16.35 7.05
N PHE A 379 14.22 -17.08 7.88
CA PHE A 379 13.21 -18.03 7.43
C PHE A 379 11.95 -17.95 8.30
N VAL A 380 10.86 -18.45 7.76
CA VAL A 380 9.59 -18.64 8.44
C VAL A 380 9.43 -20.11 8.79
N GLU A 381 9.14 -20.39 10.05
CA GLU A 381 8.77 -21.73 10.48
C GLU A 381 7.32 -22.03 10.07
N LEU A 382 7.13 -23.11 9.32
CA LEU A 382 5.80 -23.65 9.04
C LEU A 382 5.34 -24.50 10.22
N PRO A 383 4.07 -24.37 10.66
CA PRO A 383 3.55 -25.19 11.74
C PRO A 383 3.48 -26.66 11.32
N GLY A 384 3.83 -27.56 12.25
CA GLY A 384 3.60 -29.00 12.09
C GLY A 384 2.13 -29.37 12.26
N GLU A 385 1.77 -30.62 11.94
CA GLU A 385 0.39 -31.13 11.99
C GLU A 385 -0.26 -31.02 13.38
N GLU A 386 0.56 -31.02 14.43
CA GLU A 386 0.13 -30.95 15.83
C GLU A 386 -0.42 -29.57 16.22
N ILE A 387 -0.10 -28.52 15.45
CA ILE A 387 -0.47 -27.14 15.77
C ILE A 387 -1.83 -26.83 15.15
N GLU A 388 -2.83 -26.61 16.00
CA GLU A 388 -4.18 -26.24 15.56
C GLU A 388 -4.21 -24.86 14.88
N PHE A 389 -4.95 -24.76 13.78
CA PHE A 389 -5.18 -23.51 13.07
C PHE A 389 -6.18 -22.60 13.82
N ASN A 390 -5.68 -21.82 14.77
CA ASN A 390 -6.49 -20.92 15.58
C ASN A 390 -6.62 -19.51 14.95
N THR A 391 -7.37 -19.39 13.86
CA THR A 391 -7.62 -18.09 13.20
C THR A 391 -9.11 -17.85 13.01
N SER A 392 -9.57 -16.65 13.36
CA SER A 392 -10.96 -16.22 13.25
C SER A 392 -11.12 -14.95 12.40
N PRO A 393 -12.29 -14.73 11.78
CA PRO A 393 -12.61 -13.46 11.15
C PRO A 393 -12.40 -12.27 12.08
N GLY A 394 -11.96 -11.14 11.53
CA GLY A 394 -11.65 -9.91 12.26
C GLY A 394 -10.21 -9.83 12.80
N LEU A 395 -9.43 -10.92 12.77
CA LEU A 395 -8.01 -10.89 13.14
C LEU A 395 -7.25 -9.90 12.24
N PRO A 396 -6.53 -8.91 12.79
CA PRO A 396 -5.69 -8.00 12.00
C PRO A 396 -4.53 -8.73 11.32
N LEU A 397 -4.34 -8.47 10.03
CA LEU A 397 -3.32 -9.10 9.19
C LEU A 397 -2.38 -8.08 8.55
N LEU A 398 -1.18 -8.55 8.28
CA LEU A 398 -0.25 -7.95 7.32
C LEU A 398 -0.01 -8.92 6.17
N ALA A 399 -0.18 -8.46 4.94
CA ALA A 399 0.25 -9.20 3.74
C ALA A 399 1.64 -8.74 3.35
N LEU A 400 2.55 -9.68 3.12
CA LEU A 400 3.94 -9.46 2.72
C LEU A 400 4.19 -10.10 1.36
N GLY A 401 4.66 -9.31 0.39
CA GLY A 401 5.03 -9.81 -0.93
C GLY A 401 5.65 -8.76 -1.84
N HIS A 402 6.27 -9.19 -2.93
CA HIS A 402 6.83 -8.36 -3.98
C HIS A 402 5.83 -8.12 -5.12
N GLY A 403 4.64 -7.63 -4.75
CA GLY A 403 3.62 -7.25 -5.70
C GLY A 403 3.93 -5.94 -6.42
N VAL A 404 3.30 -5.76 -7.58
CA VAL A 404 3.26 -4.54 -8.39
C VAL A 404 4.57 -4.18 -9.11
N PHE A 405 5.68 -4.15 -8.39
CA PHE A 405 6.99 -3.76 -8.89
C PHE A 405 7.83 -4.99 -9.25
N GLY A 406 8.44 -4.94 -10.43
CA GLY A 406 9.24 -6.04 -10.96
C GLY A 406 10.69 -6.05 -10.43
N PRO A 407 11.51 -6.99 -10.91
CA PRO A 407 12.92 -7.14 -10.50
C PRO A 407 13.83 -5.93 -10.74
N ARG A 408 13.41 -4.96 -11.55
CA ARG A 408 14.23 -3.78 -11.92
C ARG A 408 13.90 -2.54 -11.11
N SER A 409 12.78 -2.52 -10.38
CA SER A 409 12.31 -1.34 -9.65
C SER A 409 13.01 -1.14 -8.30
N ASP A 410 13.87 -2.09 -7.91
CA ASP A 410 14.68 -2.12 -6.67
C ASP A 410 13.91 -1.73 -5.39
N THR A 411 12.67 -2.20 -5.31
CA THR A 411 11.81 -2.01 -4.14
C THR A 411 12.01 -3.16 -3.15
N ALA A 412 11.83 -2.92 -1.86
CA ALA A 412 11.79 -4.00 -0.87
C ALA A 412 10.43 -4.74 -0.92
N CYS A 413 10.29 -5.81 -0.14
CA CYS A 413 9.01 -6.50 0.05
C CYS A 413 7.91 -5.49 0.46
N THR A 414 6.82 -5.42 -0.30
CA THR A 414 5.68 -4.53 -0.02
C THR A 414 4.81 -5.12 1.07
N MET A 415 4.25 -4.26 1.91
CA MET A 415 3.35 -4.66 2.98
C MET A 415 2.01 -3.96 2.93
N THR A 416 0.91 -4.68 3.12
CA THR A 416 -0.43 -4.09 3.23
C THR A 416 -1.17 -4.62 4.45
N SER A 417 -2.09 -3.81 4.98
CA SER A 417 -2.85 -4.10 6.18
C SER A 417 -4.29 -4.46 5.86
N GLY A 418 -4.89 -5.31 6.70
CA GLY A 418 -6.26 -5.75 6.54
C GLY A 418 -6.69 -6.64 7.69
N VAL A 419 -7.69 -7.48 7.45
CA VAL A 419 -8.15 -8.47 8.41
C VAL A 419 -8.42 -9.80 7.72
N VAL A 420 -8.49 -10.87 8.51
CA VAL A 420 -9.16 -12.10 8.09
C VAL A 420 -10.63 -11.77 7.86
N SER A 421 -11.08 -11.79 6.61
CA SER A 421 -12.49 -11.59 6.24
C SER A 421 -13.30 -12.87 6.49
N LYS A 422 -12.72 -14.04 6.19
CA LYS A 422 -13.36 -15.34 6.36
C LYS A 422 -12.33 -16.46 6.46
N VAL A 423 -12.65 -17.51 7.21
CA VAL A 423 -11.98 -18.81 7.14
C VAL A 423 -12.98 -19.81 6.60
N VAL A 424 -12.75 -20.33 5.39
CA VAL A 424 -13.59 -21.36 4.78
C VAL A 424 -13.12 -22.71 5.29
N ARG A 425 -14.08 -23.53 5.73
CA ARG A 425 -13.83 -24.87 6.25
C ARG A 425 -14.50 -25.93 5.39
N HIS A 426 -13.84 -27.06 5.24
CA HIS A 426 -14.37 -28.28 4.64
C HIS A 426 -14.07 -29.44 5.61
N ARG A 427 -15.10 -30.21 6.00
CA ARG A 427 -15.00 -31.26 7.04
C ARG A 427 -14.29 -30.76 8.31
N ASP A 428 -14.72 -29.60 8.79
CA ASP A 428 -14.15 -28.85 9.93
C ASP A 428 -12.69 -28.39 9.80
N GLN A 429 -12.01 -28.71 8.69
CA GLN A 429 -10.65 -28.26 8.42
C GLN A 429 -10.62 -26.93 7.66
N PRO A 430 -9.82 -25.94 8.08
CA PRO A 430 -9.60 -24.72 7.32
C PRO A 430 -8.92 -25.03 5.99
N VAL A 431 -9.54 -24.68 4.87
CA VAL A 431 -9.01 -24.92 3.52
C VAL A 431 -8.70 -23.64 2.76
N MET A 432 -9.24 -22.49 3.18
CA MET A 432 -8.97 -21.20 2.57
C MET A 432 -9.15 -20.06 3.57
N VAL A 433 -8.18 -19.13 3.60
CA VAL A 433 -8.31 -17.84 4.27
C VAL A 433 -8.68 -16.78 3.23
N VAL A 434 -9.74 -16.02 3.49
CA VAL A 434 -10.09 -14.83 2.71
C VAL A 434 -9.66 -13.60 3.49
N SER A 435 -8.88 -12.72 2.87
CA SER A 435 -8.34 -11.50 3.51
C SER A 435 -8.81 -10.23 2.81
N SER A 436 -8.88 -9.14 3.56
CA SER A 436 -9.11 -7.78 3.05
C SER A 436 -7.84 -6.96 2.79
N THR A 437 -6.66 -7.54 3.03
CA THR A 437 -5.37 -6.91 2.67
C THR A 437 -5.34 -6.59 1.18
N LYS A 438 -4.72 -5.48 0.78
CA LYS A 438 -4.51 -5.19 -0.64
C LYS A 438 -3.40 -6.09 -1.20
N VAL A 439 -3.77 -7.06 -2.02
CA VAL A 439 -2.86 -7.99 -2.67
C VAL A 439 -2.90 -7.75 -4.16
N HIS A 440 -1.73 -7.61 -4.76
CA HIS A 440 -1.57 -7.29 -6.18
C HIS A 440 -0.84 -8.43 -6.91
N ARG A 441 -0.87 -8.41 -8.24
CA ARG A 441 -0.05 -9.31 -9.07
C ARG A 441 1.42 -9.24 -8.62
N GLY A 442 2.04 -10.40 -8.47
CA GLY A 442 3.40 -10.56 -7.94
C GLY A 442 3.46 -10.86 -6.43
N CYS A 443 2.38 -10.63 -5.66
CA CYS A 443 2.30 -11.05 -4.25
C CYS A 443 2.08 -12.55 -4.05
N SER A 444 1.65 -13.27 -5.09
CA SER A 444 1.45 -14.73 -5.01
C SER A 444 2.74 -15.44 -4.59
N GLY A 445 2.63 -16.44 -3.71
CA GLY A 445 3.75 -17.06 -2.99
C GLY A 445 4.30 -16.24 -1.82
N GLY A 446 3.73 -15.07 -1.54
CA GLY A 446 3.99 -14.28 -0.32
C GLY A 446 3.17 -14.81 0.87
N VAL A 447 3.16 -14.07 1.98
CA VAL A 447 2.52 -14.56 3.22
C VAL A 447 1.56 -13.55 3.85
N LEU A 448 0.51 -14.07 4.48
CA LEU A 448 -0.32 -13.35 5.44
C LEU A 448 0.18 -13.67 6.85
N VAL A 449 0.41 -12.65 7.67
CA VAL A 449 0.89 -12.80 9.05
C VAL A 449 0.00 -12.05 10.03
N ASP A 450 -0.03 -12.53 11.27
CA ASP A 450 -0.72 -11.84 12.36
C ASP A 450 -0.05 -10.48 12.61
N ALA A 451 -0.83 -9.39 12.57
CA ALA A 451 -0.27 -8.05 12.73
C ALA A 451 0.28 -7.80 14.16
N ALA A 452 -0.23 -8.51 15.16
CA ALA A 452 0.23 -8.41 16.54
C ALA A 452 1.44 -9.33 16.82
N GLN A 453 1.51 -10.49 16.14
CA GLN A 453 2.58 -11.48 16.26
C GLN A 453 3.14 -11.84 14.88
N PRO A 454 4.02 -11.00 14.29
CA PRO A 454 4.45 -11.16 12.89
C PRO A 454 5.24 -12.44 12.59
N GLU A 455 5.71 -13.19 13.61
CA GLU A 455 6.26 -14.53 13.41
C GLU A 455 5.18 -15.59 13.11
N ARG A 456 3.92 -15.32 13.48
CA ARG A 456 2.79 -16.21 13.24
C ARG A 456 2.26 -16.03 11.83
N VAL A 457 2.62 -16.95 10.95
CA VAL A 457 2.11 -16.99 9.57
C VAL A 457 0.75 -17.69 9.51
N ILE A 458 -0.19 -17.01 8.88
CA ILE A 458 -1.60 -17.41 8.76
C ILE A 458 -1.85 -18.16 7.45
N GLY A 459 -1.16 -17.78 6.38
CA GLY A 459 -1.29 -18.49 5.12
C GLY A 459 -0.38 -17.97 4.02
N LEU A 460 -0.23 -18.79 2.97
CA LEU A 460 0.47 -18.44 1.74
C LEU A 460 -0.49 -17.75 0.79
N ILE A 461 -0.17 -16.54 0.35
CA ILE A 461 -0.99 -15.77 -0.60
C ILE A 461 -1.01 -16.52 -1.93
N SER A 462 -2.19 -16.88 -2.42
CA SER A 462 -2.35 -17.61 -3.69
C SER A 462 -2.91 -16.69 -4.78
N SER A 463 -4.12 -16.17 -4.62
CA SER A 463 -4.86 -15.52 -5.71
C SER A 463 -5.81 -14.41 -5.25
N ASN A 464 -6.39 -13.68 -6.21
CA ASN A 464 -7.38 -12.62 -5.99
C ASN A 464 -8.72 -13.00 -6.61
N ALA A 465 -9.81 -12.46 -6.05
CA ALA A 465 -11.12 -12.52 -6.68
C ALA A 465 -11.14 -11.66 -7.95
N ARG A 466 -11.91 -12.10 -8.94
CA ARG A 466 -12.15 -11.39 -10.19
C ARG A 466 -13.64 -11.26 -10.45
N THR A 467 -14.05 -10.13 -11.00
CA THR A 467 -15.41 -9.97 -11.51
C THR A 467 -15.60 -10.79 -12.78
N GLN A 468 -16.86 -11.00 -13.19
CA GLN A 468 -17.17 -11.66 -14.46
C GLN A 468 -16.57 -10.92 -15.67
N ASP A 469 -16.41 -9.61 -15.56
CA ASP A 469 -15.80 -8.75 -16.58
C ASP A 469 -14.25 -8.78 -16.52
N GLY A 470 -13.68 -9.64 -15.69
CA GLY A 470 -12.24 -9.87 -15.60
C GLY A 470 -11.48 -8.91 -14.67
N VAL A 471 -12.15 -7.96 -14.02
CA VAL A 471 -11.51 -6.97 -13.14
C VAL A 471 -11.08 -7.64 -11.83
N THR A 472 -9.78 -7.56 -11.51
CA THR A 472 -9.26 -8.03 -10.22
C THR A 472 -9.67 -7.13 -9.05
N ILE A 473 -10.16 -7.75 -7.97
CA ILE A 473 -10.50 -7.10 -6.70
C ILE A 473 -9.35 -7.33 -5.72
N THR A 474 -8.53 -6.30 -5.48
CA THR A 474 -7.29 -6.44 -4.70
C THR A 474 -7.52 -6.72 -3.22
N GLU A 475 -8.66 -6.29 -2.69
CA GLU A 475 -9.10 -6.40 -1.30
C GLU A 475 -9.93 -7.67 -1.02
N VAL A 476 -10.01 -8.59 -1.99
CA VAL A 476 -10.57 -9.93 -1.77
C VAL A 476 -9.58 -10.92 -2.33
N ASN A 477 -8.73 -11.44 -1.46
CA ASN A 477 -7.68 -12.40 -1.83
C ASN A 477 -7.79 -13.68 -1.00
N PHE A 478 -7.28 -14.77 -1.58
CA PHE A 478 -7.35 -16.11 -1.07
C PHE A 478 -5.95 -16.61 -0.74
N ALA A 479 -5.80 -17.17 0.46
CA ALA A 479 -4.54 -17.70 0.95
C ALA A 479 -4.72 -19.13 1.48
N ILE A 480 -3.70 -19.95 1.25
CA ILE A 480 -3.63 -21.34 1.69
C ILE A 480 -3.34 -21.32 3.20
N PRO A 481 -4.23 -21.83 4.05
CA PRO A 481 -4.00 -21.88 5.49
C PRO A 481 -2.72 -22.65 5.83
N THR A 482 -1.95 -22.19 6.81
CA THR A 482 -0.65 -22.82 7.13
C THR A 482 -0.75 -24.28 7.61
N ASN A 483 -1.86 -24.69 8.19
CA ASN A 483 -2.08 -26.11 8.54
C ASN A 483 -2.13 -27.02 7.31
N GLN A 484 -2.54 -26.50 6.14
CA GLN A 484 -2.52 -27.26 4.89
C GLN A 484 -1.09 -27.41 4.32
N LEU A 485 -0.11 -26.72 4.90
CA LEU A 485 1.30 -26.78 4.51
C LEU A 485 2.13 -27.65 5.47
N ALA A 486 1.51 -28.29 6.46
CA ALA A 486 2.18 -29.19 7.39
C ALA A 486 2.97 -30.34 6.71
N PRO A 487 2.50 -30.94 5.58
CA PRO A 487 3.31 -31.86 4.77
C PRO A 487 4.70 -31.32 4.40
N ILE A 488 4.79 -30.02 4.10
CA ILE A 488 6.07 -29.36 3.77
C ILE A 488 6.92 -29.20 5.03
N ALA A 489 6.33 -28.81 6.16
CA ALA A 489 7.04 -28.70 7.42
C ALA A 489 7.70 -30.05 7.80
N GLU A 490 6.96 -31.15 7.64
CA GLU A 490 7.44 -32.49 7.92
C GLU A 490 8.52 -32.94 6.93
N PHE A 491 8.40 -32.60 5.64
CA PHE A 491 9.46 -32.79 4.65
C PHE A 491 10.74 -32.06 5.03
N LEU A 492 10.66 -30.79 5.44
CA LEU A 492 11.84 -30.00 5.82
C LEU A 492 12.55 -30.59 7.04
N ARG A 493 11.80 -31.22 7.95
CA ARG A 493 12.34 -31.89 9.14
C ARG A 493 12.97 -33.24 8.83
N THR A 494 12.30 -34.09 8.04
CA THR A 494 12.69 -35.50 7.83
C THR A 494 13.48 -35.74 6.56
N ARG A 495 13.33 -34.85 5.57
CA ARG A 495 13.77 -35.03 4.17
C ARG A 495 13.15 -36.23 3.46
N ASP A 496 12.08 -36.80 4.02
CA ASP A 496 11.31 -37.86 3.38
C ASP A 496 10.29 -37.24 2.41
N ARG A 497 10.49 -37.47 1.10
CA ARG A 497 9.58 -36.96 0.06
C ARG A 497 8.17 -37.55 0.13
N ASN A 498 7.98 -38.71 0.76
CA ASN A 498 6.65 -39.31 0.89
C ASN A 498 5.71 -38.43 1.74
N THR A 499 6.28 -37.57 2.59
CA THR A 499 5.50 -36.62 3.40
C THR A 499 4.78 -35.58 2.53
N LEU A 500 5.21 -35.35 1.28
CA LEU A 500 4.60 -34.40 0.35
C LEU A 500 3.41 -34.97 -0.45
N LEU A 501 3.24 -36.30 -0.47
CA LEU A 501 2.17 -36.98 -1.22
C LEU A 501 0.76 -36.43 -0.93
N PRO A 502 0.39 -36.02 0.30
CA PRO A 502 -0.93 -35.44 0.56
C PRO A 502 -1.23 -34.17 -0.26
N LEU A 503 -0.20 -33.43 -0.67
CA LEU A 503 -0.36 -32.22 -1.49
C LEU A 503 -0.59 -32.53 -2.97
N GLU A 504 -0.33 -33.77 -3.40
CA GLU A 504 -0.53 -34.24 -4.78
C GLU A 504 -1.91 -34.86 -5.00
N VAL A 505 -2.63 -35.15 -3.91
CA VAL A 505 -3.98 -35.71 -4.00
C VAL A 505 -4.97 -34.58 -4.31
N LEU A 506 -5.59 -34.67 -5.49
CA LEU A 506 -6.68 -33.80 -5.89
C LEU A 506 -7.93 -34.12 -5.06
N ASP A 507 -8.42 -33.13 -4.32
CA ASP A 507 -9.73 -33.19 -3.68
C ASP A 507 -10.68 -32.28 -4.45
N THR A 508 -11.60 -32.87 -5.22
CA THR A 508 -12.50 -32.13 -6.09
C THR A 508 -13.47 -31.21 -5.33
N GLU A 509 -13.82 -31.55 -4.08
CA GLU A 509 -14.70 -30.70 -3.26
C GLU A 509 -13.95 -29.45 -2.78
N ILE A 510 -12.68 -29.60 -2.39
CA ILE A 510 -11.81 -28.47 -2.02
C ILE A 510 -11.43 -27.66 -3.26
N GLU A 511 -11.18 -28.32 -4.39
CA GLU A 511 -10.94 -27.68 -5.68
C GLU A 511 -12.12 -26.78 -6.07
N ASP A 512 -13.36 -27.27 -5.99
CA ASP A 512 -14.55 -26.46 -6.27
C ASP A 512 -14.68 -25.24 -5.35
N ILE A 513 -14.22 -25.33 -4.10
CA ILE A 513 -14.13 -24.18 -3.19
C ILE A 513 -13.11 -23.16 -3.72
N TRP A 514 -11.91 -23.60 -4.11
CA TRP A 514 -10.86 -22.73 -4.64
C TRP A 514 -11.23 -22.06 -5.96
N PHE A 515 -11.95 -22.77 -6.83
CA PHE A 515 -12.47 -22.22 -8.08
C PHE A 515 -13.80 -21.47 -7.93
N LEU A 516 -14.31 -21.33 -6.70
CA LEU A 516 -15.59 -20.66 -6.40
C LEU A 516 -16.78 -21.25 -7.19
N ARG A 517 -16.73 -22.55 -7.49
CA ARG A 517 -17.76 -23.29 -8.28
C ARG A 517 -18.89 -23.85 -7.43
N THR A 518 -18.87 -23.59 -6.12
CA THR A 518 -19.92 -24.03 -5.19
C THR A 518 -21.30 -23.52 -5.65
N ALA A 519 -22.32 -24.38 -5.57
CA ALA A 519 -23.66 -24.05 -6.03
C ALA A 519 -24.16 -22.70 -5.46
N PRO A 520 -24.72 -21.81 -6.30
CA PRO A 520 -25.23 -20.54 -5.83
C PRO A 520 -26.34 -20.78 -4.79
N PRO A 521 -26.49 -19.89 -3.79
CA PRO A 521 -27.58 -19.99 -2.83
C PRO A 521 -28.91 -20.03 -3.60
N GLN A 522 -29.66 -21.12 -3.45
CA GLN A 522 -30.99 -21.22 -4.01
C GLN A 522 -31.89 -20.25 -3.24
N PHE A 523 -32.09 -19.06 -3.79
CA PHE A 523 -33.11 -18.17 -3.27
C PHE A 523 -34.47 -18.78 -3.57
N PRO A 524 -35.35 -18.98 -2.56
CA PRO A 524 -36.73 -19.35 -2.83
C PRO A 524 -37.30 -18.27 -3.75
N ARG A 525 -37.76 -18.66 -4.94
CA ARG A 525 -38.44 -17.76 -5.89
C ARG A 525 -39.64 -17.15 -5.18
N LYS A 526 -39.52 -15.92 -4.69
CA LYS A 526 -40.68 -15.10 -4.33
C LYS A 526 -41.33 -14.65 -5.63
N GLU A 527 -42.39 -15.34 -6.04
CA GLU A 527 -43.35 -14.77 -6.98
C GLU A 527 -43.86 -13.43 -6.41
N GLY A 528 -43.70 -12.35 -7.17
CA GLY A 528 -44.51 -11.14 -6.98
C GLY A 528 -43.99 -10.03 -6.05
N ALA A 529 -42.68 -9.86 -5.83
CA ALA A 529 -42.18 -8.63 -5.18
C ALA A 529 -41.67 -7.62 -6.23
N LYS A 530 -42.44 -6.55 -6.47
CA LYS A 530 -41.96 -5.35 -7.18
C LYS A 530 -40.76 -4.79 -6.41
N ILE A 531 -39.57 -4.96 -6.95
CA ILE A 531 -38.36 -4.32 -6.43
C ILE A 531 -38.51 -2.81 -6.68
N LEU A 532 -38.77 -2.05 -5.61
CA LEU A 532 -38.54 -0.61 -5.60
C LEU A 532 -37.04 -0.42 -5.83
N ARG A 533 -36.68 0.16 -6.98
CA ARG A 533 -35.32 0.64 -7.24
C ARG A 533 -34.99 1.69 -6.18
N SER A 534 -34.27 1.32 -5.13
CA SER A 534 -33.58 2.28 -4.29
C SER A 534 -32.45 2.87 -5.13
N LYS A 535 -32.55 4.16 -5.43
CA LYS A 535 -31.40 4.95 -5.90
C LYS A 535 -30.40 5.02 -4.75
N LEU A 536 -29.25 4.38 -4.92
CA LEU A 536 -27.98 4.79 -4.30
C LEU A 536 -26.87 4.51 -5.32
#